data_AF-A0A535WVC5-F1
#
_entry.id   AF-A0A535WVC5-F1
#
_cell.length_a   1.000
_cell.length_b   1.000
_cell.length_c   1.000
_cell.angle_alpha   90.00
_cell.angle_beta   90.00
_cell.angle_gamma   90.00
#
_symmetry.space_group_name_H-M   'P 1'
#
loop_
_entity.id
_entity.type
_entity.pdbx_description
1 polymer ?
#
loop_
_entity_poly.entity_id
_entity_poly.type
_entity_poly.pdbx_seq_one_letter_code
_entity_poly.pdbx_strand_id
1 'polypeptide(L)'
;VRREVARVALNKLIVDGRIHPARIEEIVAKSRQEVLQRVKEEGEAAVLEVGLQGLHPEVVRHLGILRFRTSYGQQVLNHSKEV
;
A
#
# COMPACT_ATOMS: atom_id res chain seq x y z
N VAL A 1 3.20 -4.65 1.93
CA VAL A 1 2.40 -3.81 2.88
C VAL A 1 3.15 -3.47 4.16
N ARG A 2 3.47 -4.41 5.08
CA ARG A 2 4.18 -4.07 6.35
C ARG A 2 5.48 -3.28 6.13
N ARG A 3 6.29 -3.69 5.16
CA ARG A 3 7.51 -2.97 4.75
C ARG A 3 7.22 -1.53 4.31
N GLU A 4 6.13 -1.31 3.58
CA GLU A 4 5.75 0.02 3.12
C GLU A 4 5.29 0.90 4.29
N VAL A 5 4.51 0.34 5.22
CA VAL A 5 4.12 1.04 6.46
C VAL A 5 5.36 1.48 7.24
N ALA A 6 6.35 0.58 7.39
CA ALA A 6 7.60 0.91 8.06
C ALA A 6 8.38 1.99 7.30
N ARG A 7 8.48 1.91 5.96
CA ARG A 7 9.15 2.91 5.12
C ARG A 7 8.53 4.30 5.28
N VAL A 8 7.21 4.40 5.18
CA VAL A 8 6.48 5.66 5.33
C VAL A 8 6.63 6.21 6.75
N ALA A 9 6.49 5.36 7.77
CA ALA A 9 6.64 5.77 9.16
C ALA A 9 8.05 6.30 9.47
N LEU A 10 9.10 5.59 9.01
CA LEU A 10 10.49 6.00 9.21
C LEU A 10 10.78 7.34 8.51
N ASN A 11 10.35 7.51 7.26
CA ASN A 11 10.53 8.78 6.55
C ASN A 11 9.88 9.95 7.28
N LYS A 12 8.66 9.74 7.81
CA LYS A 12 7.95 10.76 8.60
C LYS A 12 8.67 11.08 9.91
N LEU A 13 9.12 10.07 10.64
CA LEU A 13 9.87 10.25 11.89
C LEU A 13 11.19 10.99 11.67
N ILE A 14 11.88 10.73 10.56
CA ILE A 14 13.12 11.43 10.20
C ILE A 14 12.85 12.92 9.95
N VAL A 15 11.78 13.25 9.20
CA VAL A 15 11.38 14.64 8.94
C VAL A 15 10.94 15.36 10.22
N ASP A 16 10.26 14.65 11.12
CA ASP A 16 9.83 15.16 12.42
C ASP A 16 11.00 15.50 13.36
N GLY A 17 12.05 14.69 13.32
CA GLY A 17 13.22 14.81 14.19
C GLY A 17 13.00 14.33 15.63
N ARG A 18 11.76 14.00 16.03
CA ARG A 18 11.41 13.49 17.37
C ARG A 18 11.15 11.99 17.34
N ILE A 19 12.08 11.21 17.90
CA ILE A 19 12.02 9.75 17.89
C ILE A 19 11.95 9.24 19.34
N HIS A 20 10.74 9.17 19.88
CA HIS A 20 10.44 8.57 21.19
C HIS A 20 9.25 7.61 21.09
N PRO A 21 9.08 6.65 22.03
CA PRO A 21 8.12 5.54 21.88
C PRO A 21 6.69 5.98 21.50
N ALA A 22 6.12 6.94 22.23
CA ALA A 22 4.77 7.43 21.94
C ALA A 22 4.61 8.02 20.52
N ARG A 23 5.64 8.72 20.00
CA ARG A 23 5.60 9.30 18.65
C ARG A 23 5.72 8.21 17.59
N ILE A 24 6.56 7.19 17.83
CA ILE A 24 6.70 6.05 16.92
C ILE A 24 5.34 5.35 16.77
N GLU A 25 4.66 5.07 17.87
CA GLU A 25 3.34 4.43 17.86
C GLU A 25 2.30 5.26 17.08
N GLU A 26 2.24 6.57 17.37
CA GLU A 26 1.36 7.51 16.67
C GLU A 26 1.61 7.52 15.15
N ILE A 27 2.88 7.67 14.74
CA ILE A 27 3.24 7.77 13.32
C ILE A 27 3.05 6.43 12.60
N VAL A 28 3.34 5.30 13.24
CA VAL A 28 3.08 3.97 12.67
C VAL A 28 1.59 3.75 12.46
N ALA A 29 0.73 4.13 13.41
CA ALA A 29 -0.72 4.02 13.27
C ALA A 29 -1.24 4.84 12.08
N LYS A 30 -0.83 6.11 11.99
CA LYS A 30 -1.17 7.00 10.85
C LYS A 30 -0.66 6.46 9.52
N SER A 31 0.59 5.99 9.49
CA SER A 31 1.20 5.44 8.26
C SER A 31 0.52 4.15 7.81
N ARG A 32 0.03 3.34 8.76
CA ARG A 32 -0.76 2.14 8.43
C ARG A 32 -2.07 2.51 7.75
N GLN A 33 -2.80 3.50 8.26
CA GLN A 33 -4.04 3.97 7.65
C GLN A 33 -3.80 4.51 6.24
N GLU A 34 -2.77 5.34 6.06
CA GLU A 34 -2.40 5.89 4.75
C GLU A 34 -2.06 4.78 3.74
N VAL A 35 -1.25 3.79 4.12
CA VAL A 35 -0.91 2.70 3.22
C VAL A 35 -2.13 1.84 2.88
N LEU A 36 -3.05 1.62 3.82
CA LEU A 36 -4.30 0.91 3.54
C LEU A 36 -5.22 1.67 2.59
N GLN A 37 -5.26 3.00 2.71
CA GLN A 37 -6.00 3.85 1.79
C GLN A 37 -5.40 3.77 0.37
N ARG A 38 -4.07 3.84 0.26
CA ARG A 38 -3.36 3.62 -1.01
C ARG A 38 -3.61 2.24 -1.61
N VAL A 39 -3.68 1.19 -0.78
CA VAL A 39 -4.06 -0.16 -1.24
C VAL A 39 -5.45 -0.12 -1.88
N LYS A 40 -6.43 0.55 -1.27
CA LYS A 40 -7.78 0.63 -1.83
C LYS A 40 -7.78 1.37 -3.18
N GLU A 41 -7.14 2.54 -3.23
CA GLU A 41 -7.04 3.37 -4.43
C GLU A 41 -6.35 2.64 -5.59
N GLU A 42 -5.23 1.96 -5.33
CA GLU A 42 -4.49 1.20 -6.34
C GLU A 42 -5.29 -0.01 -6.85
N GLY A 43 -6.10 -0.63 -5.98
CA GLY A 43 -7.02 -1.70 -6.36
C GLY A 43 -8.12 -1.21 -7.29
N GLU A 44 -8.78 -0.10 -6.92
CA GLU A 44 -9.85 0.53 -7.72
C GLU A 44 -9.31 1.02 -9.07
N ALA A 45 -8.13 1.67 -9.07
CA ALA A 45 -7.46 2.11 -10.27
C ALA A 45 -7.10 0.93 -11.19
N ALA A 46 -6.58 -0.16 -10.63
CA ALA A 46 -6.27 -1.36 -11.42
C ALA A 46 -7.51 -1.93 -12.09
N VAL A 47 -8.61 -2.09 -11.36
CA VAL A 47 -9.87 -2.62 -11.89
C VAL A 47 -10.43 -1.74 -13.00
N LEU A 48 -10.37 -0.41 -12.82
CA LEU A 48 -10.79 0.56 -13.82
C LEU A 48 -9.94 0.46 -15.10
N GLU A 49 -8.62 0.33 -14.96
CA GLU A 49 -7.67 0.26 -16.07
C GLU A 49 -7.89 -0.97 -16.95
N VAL A 50 -8.19 -2.14 -16.35
CA VAL A 50 -8.50 -3.37 -17.11
C VAL A 50 -9.97 -3.46 -17.55
N GLY A 51 -10.81 -2.46 -17.22
CA GLY A 51 -12.21 -2.43 -17.60
C GLY A 51 -13.10 -3.45 -16.89
N LEU A 52 -12.69 -3.96 -15.72
CA LEU A 52 -13.45 -4.92 -14.94
C LEU A 52 -14.51 -4.22 -14.07
N GLN A 53 -15.68 -4.83 -13.93
CA GLN A 53 -16.78 -4.31 -13.10
C GLN A 53 -17.40 -5.43 -12.25
N GLY A 54 -18.02 -5.05 -11.13
CA GLY A 54 -18.76 -5.98 -10.27
C GLY A 54 -17.89 -6.89 -9.40
N LEU A 55 -16.59 -6.60 -9.26
CA LEU A 55 -15.70 -7.37 -8.40
C LEU A 55 -16.05 -7.14 -6.92
N HIS A 56 -16.00 -8.22 -6.13
CA HIS A 56 -16.19 -8.14 -4.70
C HIS A 56 -15.11 -7.24 -4.05
N PRO A 57 -15.45 -6.35 -3.09
CA PRO A 57 -14.51 -5.38 -2.51
C PRO A 57 -13.21 -6.00 -1.97
N GLU A 58 -13.28 -7.21 -1.41
CA GLU A 58 -12.08 -7.93 -0.96
C GLU A 58 -11.12 -8.28 -2.10
N VAL A 59 -11.63 -8.59 -3.30
CA VAL A 59 -10.79 -8.84 -4.48
C VAL A 59 -10.08 -7.55 -4.89
N VAL A 60 -10.80 -6.44 -4.94
CA VAL A 60 -10.23 -5.11 -5.22
C VAL A 60 -9.14 -4.77 -4.21
N ARG A 61 -9.38 -5.02 -2.92
CA ARG A 61 -8.39 -4.84 -1.85
C ARG A 61 -7.15 -5.73 -2.07
N HIS A 62 -7.33 -6.98 -2.48
CA HIS A 62 -6.23 -7.90 -2.77
C HIS A 62 -5.40 -7.46 -3.99
N LEU A 63 -6.04 -6.97 -5.04
CA LEU A 63 -5.35 -6.37 -6.19
C LEU A 63 -4.46 -5.20 -5.76
N GLY A 64 -5.01 -4.30 -4.94
CA GLY A 64 -4.24 -3.19 -4.38
C GLY A 64 -3.01 -3.62 -3.56
N ILE A 65 -3.08 -4.75 -2.86
CA ILE A 65 -1.93 -5.30 -2.10
C ILE A 65 -0.78 -5.69 -3.04
N LEU A 66 -1.09 -6.15 -4.27
CA LEU A 66 -0.07 -6.57 -5.24
C LEU A 66 0.84 -5.41 -5.66
N ARG A 67 0.37 -4.16 -5.57
CA ARG A 67 1.20 -2.96 -5.80
C ARG A 67 2.42 -2.93 -4.89
N PHE A 68 2.29 -3.46 -3.67
CA PHE A 68 3.35 -3.46 -2.65
C PHE A 68 4.07 -4.80 -2.55
N ARG A 69 3.90 -5.68 -3.54
CA ARG A 69 4.63 -6.94 -3.66
C ARG A 69 5.56 -6.87 -4.87
N THR A 70 6.75 -7.40 -4.70
CA THR A 70 7.73 -7.59 -5.76
C THR A 70 8.07 -9.07 -5.80
N SER A 71 8.08 -9.65 -6.99
CA SER A 71 8.49 -11.04 -7.23
C SER A 71 9.40 -11.05 -8.46
N TYR A 72 10.51 -11.78 -8.40
CA TYR A 72 11.50 -11.85 -9.49
C TYR A 72 11.92 -10.47 -10.05
N GLY A 73 12.04 -9.46 -9.19
CA GLY A 73 12.42 -8.09 -9.58
C GLY A 73 11.30 -7.24 -10.19
N GLN A 74 10.10 -7.80 -10.41
CA GLN A 74 8.95 -7.08 -10.97
C GLN A 74 7.89 -6.79 -9.91
N GLN A 75 7.17 -5.69 -10.07
CA GLN A 75 5.99 -5.41 -9.25
C GLN A 75 4.84 -6.31 -9.68
N VAL A 76 4.26 -7.04 -8.71
CA VAL A 76 3.29 -8.10 -9.01
C VAL A 76 2.03 -7.56 -9.67
N LEU A 77 1.52 -6.39 -9.24
CA LEU A 77 0.32 -5.81 -9.84
C LEU A 77 0.48 -5.51 -11.34
N ASN A 78 1.64 -4.95 -11.74
CA ASN A 78 1.90 -4.65 -13.14
C ASN A 78 2.01 -5.93 -13.96
N HIS A 79 2.74 -6.93 -13.45
CA HIS A 79 2.83 -8.23 -14.10
C HIS A 79 1.45 -8.88 -14.28
N SER A 80 0.56 -8.78 -13.28
CA SER A 80 -0.82 -9.27 -13.36
C SER A 80 -1.73 -8.49 -14.32
N LYS A 81 -1.32 -7.32 -14.80
CA LYS A 81 -2.05 -6.54 -15.82
C LYS A 81 -1.55 -6.84 -17.24
N GLU A 82 -0.27 -7.14 -17.39
CA GLU A 82 0.40 -7.35 -18.68
C GLU A 82 0.22 -8.76 -19.25
N VAL A 83 -0.07 -9.75 -18.41
CA VAL A 83 -0.25 -11.18 -18.76
C VAL A 83 -1.70 -11.58 -18.64
#